data_AF-A0A975GFZ7-F1
#
_entry.id   AF-A0A975GFZ7-F1
#
_cell.length_a   1.000
_cell.length_b   1.000
_cell.length_c   1.000
_cell.angle_alpha   90.00
_cell.angle_beta   90.00
_cell.angle_gamma   90.00
#
_symmetry.space_group_name_H-M   'P 1'
#
loop_
_entity.id
_entity.type
_entity.pdbx_description
1 polymer ?
#
loop_
_entity_poly.entity_id
_entity_poly.type
_entity_poly.pdbx_seq_one_letter_code
_entity_poly.pdbx_strand_id
1 'polypeptide(L)'
;MIFCYLTIYNMEEKMKGLSVVLSLLAVLFLATGVIAADKAAISKNVDGIAAALDGGKTAADFKADAYTPYAFIMEQGGNLLVHPSLAGQNLKDKAAPVYEAVAKATPEGVWVDYEWQGAKKHSYVKKTKAGLIVGSGYSD
;
A
#
# COMPACT_ATOMS: atom_id res chain seq x y z
N MET A 1 24.96 -29.77 47.95
CA MET A 1 23.65 -29.58 47.27
C MET A 1 23.36 -28.12 46.89
N ILE A 2 23.84 -27.10 47.61
CA ILE A 2 23.53 -25.68 47.34
C ILE A 2 24.11 -25.15 46.01
N PHE A 3 25.31 -25.60 45.61
CA PHE A 3 25.95 -25.15 44.36
C PHE A 3 25.18 -25.54 43.10
N CYS A 4 24.57 -26.73 43.08
CA CYS A 4 23.80 -27.22 41.92
C CYS A 4 22.48 -26.44 41.75
N TYR A 5 21.85 -26.03 42.86
CA TYR A 5 20.58 -25.31 42.86
C TYR A 5 20.73 -23.88 42.31
N LEU A 6 21.83 -23.20 42.65
CA LEU A 6 22.11 -21.84 42.18
C LEU A 6 22.42 -21.79 40.66
N THR A 7 23.09 -22.83 40.13
CA THR A 7 23.39 -22.93 38.69
C THR A 7 22.14 -23.21 37.87
N ILE A 8 21.25 -24.08 38.34
CA ILE A 8 19.97 -24.37 37.67
C ILE A 8 19.07 -23.13 37.64
N TYR A 9 18.95 -22.40 38.76
CA TYR A 9 18.14 -21.18 38.85
C TYR A 9 18.65 -20.08 37.90
N ASN A 10 19.97 -19.87 37.82
CA ASN A 10 20.57 -18.91 36.90
C ASN A 10 20.44 -19.30 35.42
N MET A 11 20.37 -20.60 35.09
CA MET A 11 20.10 -21.05 33.72
C MET A 11 18.63 -20.88 33.33
N GLU A 12 17.70 -21.11 34.27
CA GLU A 12 16.26 -20.93 34.04
C GLU A 12 15.89 -19.45 33.81
N GLU A 13 16.46 -18.52 34.58
CA GLU A 13 16.34 -17.07 34.37
C GLU A 13 16.91 -16.63 33.01
N LYS A 14 18.11 -17.11 32.63
CA LYS A 14 18.70 -16.83 31.31
C LYS A 14 17.89 -17.39 30.15
N MET A 15 17.28 -18.57 30.33
CA MET A 15 16.47 -19.23 29.31
C MET A 15 15.07 -18.62 29.19
N LYS A 16 14.48 -18.13 30.29
CA LYS A 16 13.28 -17.29 30.28
C LYS A 16 13.54 -15.96 29.55
N GLY A 17 14.65 -15.29 29.85
CA GLY A 17 15.06 -14.07 29.15
C GLY A 17 15.30 -14.29 27.65
N LEU A 18 16.00 -15.37 27.29
CA LEU A 18 16.26 -15.74 25.90
C LEU A 18 14.98 -16.12 25.14
N SER A 19 14.05 -16.83 25.79
CA SER A 19 12.77 -17.23 25.19
C SER A 19 11.83 -16.04 24.99
N VAL A 20 11.82 -15.07 25.92
CA VAL A 20 11.08 -13.81 25.78
C VAL A 20 11.67 -12.96 24.64
N VAL A 21 13.00 -12.84 24.54
CA VAL A 21 13.67 -12.10 23.46
C VAL A 21 13.41 -12.74 22.09
N LEU A 22 13.46 -14.07 21.99
CA LEU A 22 13.21 -14.78 20.74
C LEU A 22 11.74 -14.66 20.29
N SER A 23 10.80 -14.68 21.23
CA SER A 23 9.37 -14.47 20.96
C SER A 23 9.09 -13.03 20.50
N LEU A 24 9.74 -12.03 21.12
CA LEU A 24 9.60 -10.62 20.73
C LEU A 24 10.16 -10.36 19.33
N LEU A 25 11.29 -10.99 18.98
CA LEU A 25 11.87 -10.89 17.64
C LEU A 25 10.96 -11.52 16.59
N ALA A 26 10.39 -12.70 16.87
CA ALA A 26 9.50 -13.38 15.94
C ALA A 26 8.23 -12.55 15.62
N VAL A 27 7.65 -11.88 16.62
CA VAL A 27 6.51 -10.97 16.42
C VAL A 27 6.88 -9.74 15.56
N LEU A 28 8.08 -9.19 15.74
CA LEU A 28 8.55 -8.04 14.97
C LEU A 28 8.82 -8.38 13.49
N PHE A 29 9.31 -9.58 13.20
CA PHE A 29 9.50 -10.05 11.81
C PHE A 29 8.16 -10.30 11.11
N LEU A 30 7.13 -10.76 11.83
CA LEU A 30 5.80 -10.97 11.26
C LEU A 30 5.14 -9.64 10.87
N ALA A 31 5.28 -8.59 11.69
CA ALA A 31 4.66 -7.29 11.43
C ALA A 31 5.21 -6.60 10.17
N THR A 32 6.53 -6.68 9.93
CA THR A 32 7.14 -6.09 8.72
C THR A 32 6.81 -6.87 7.45
N GLY A 33 6.61 -8.19 7.55
CA GLY A 33 6.18 -9.04 6.43
C GLY A 33 4.80 -8.68 5.89
N VAL A 34 3.85 -8.31 6.75
CA VAL A 34 2.48 -7.93 6.35
C VAL A 34 2.50 -6.66 5.47
N ILE A 35 3.18 -5.61 5.90
CA ILE A 35 3.26 -4.34 5.13
C ILE A 35 3.96 -4.53 3.77
N ALA A 36 5.00 -5.37 3.72
CA ALA A 36 5.68 -5.67 2.46
C ALA A 36 4.79 -6.47 1.50
N ALA A 37 4.01 -7.44 2.01
CA ALA A 37 3.05 -8.21 1.21
C ALA A 37 1.94 -7.31 0.66
N ASP A 38 1.44 -6.36 1.45
CA ASP A 38 0.41 -5.41 1.04
C ASP A 38 0.90 -4.49 -0.09
N LYS A 39 2.12 -3.96 0.02
CA LYS A 39 2.71 -3.13 -1.05
C LYS A 39 2.87 -3.91 -2.36
N ALA A 40 3.34 -5.16 -2.30
CA ALA A 40 3.52 -6.00 -3.49
C ALA A 40 2.17 -6.38 -4.15
N ALA A 41 1.14 -6.64 -3.35
CA ALA A 41 -0.20 -6.92 -3.85
C ALA A 41 -0.82 -5.67 -4.52
N ILE A 42 -0.68 -4.50 -3.89
CA ILE A 42 -1.14 -3.22 -4.43
C ILE A 42 -0.47 -2.92 -5.77
N SER A 43 0.87 -2.97 -5.84
CA SER A 43 1.58 -2.65 -7.07
C SER A 43 1.21 -3.61 -8.20
N LYS A 44 1.08 -4.91 -7.90
CA LYS A 44 0.65 -5.93 -8.87
C LYS A 44 -0.75 -5.66 -9.42
N ASN A 45 -1.70 -5.23 -8.57
CA ASN A 45 -3.05 -4.90 -9.02
C ASN A 45 -3.04 -3.68 -9.95
N VAL A 46 -2.32 -2.62 -9.56
CA VAL A 46 -2.18 -1.40 -10.39
C VAL A 46 -1.51 -1.71 -11.73
N ASP A 47 -0.42 -2.51 -11.72
CA ASP A 47 0.26 -2.95 -12.94
C ASP A 47 -0.66 -3.77 -13.84
N GLY A 48 -1.47 -4.67 -13.26
CA GLY A 48 -2.44 -5.47 -14.00
C GLY A 48 -3.53 -4.61 -14.66
N ILE A 49 -4.06 -3.61 -13.94
CA ILE A 49 -5.03 -2.67 -14.50
C ILE A 49 -4.40 -1.83 -15.62
N ALA A 50 -3.20 -1.28 -15.39
CA ALA A 50 -2.50 -0.48 -16.38
C ALA A 50 -2.18 -1.28 -17.65
N ALA A 51 -1.71 -2.52 -17.51
CA ALA A 51 -1.45 -3.42 -18.63
C ALA A 51 -2.74 -3.77 -19.40
N ALA A 52 -3.85 -3.96 -18.70
CA ALA A 52 -5.14 -4.23 -19.33
C ALA A 52 -5.69 -3.01 -20.10
N LEU A 53 -5.52 -1.79 -19.56
CA LEU A 53 -5.84 -0.54 -20.28
C LEU A 53 -4.95 -0.38 -21.52
N ASP A 54 -3.65 -0.61 -21.39
CA ASP A 54 -2.70 -0.60 -22.52
C ASP A 54 -3.01 -1.70 -23.56
N GLY A 55 -3.67 -2.78 -23.13
CA GLY A 55 -4.15 -3.88 -23.97
C GLY A 55 -5.51 -3.63 -24.64
N GLY A 56 -6.09 -2.44 -24.46
CA GLY A 56 -7.33 -2.01 -25.13
C GLY A 56 -8.60 -2.12 -24.28
N LYS A 57 -8.52 -2.49 -23.00
CA LYS A 57 -9.65 -2.29 -22.08
C LYS A 57 -9.90 -0.81 -21.83
N THR A 58 -11.13 -0.48 -21.49
CA THR A 58 -11.54 0.87 -21.11
C THR A 58 -11.63 1.00 -19.59
N ALA A 59 -11.59 2.23 -19.06
CA ALA A 59 -11.75 2.46 -17.63
C ALA A 59 -13.10 1.94 -17.10
N ALA A 60 -14.15 1.91 -17.93
CA ALA A 60 -15.47 1.40 -17.58
C ALA A 60 -15.49 -0.12 -17.30
N ASP A 61 -14.48 -0.86 -17.76
CA ASP A 61 -14.34 -2.30 -17.52
C ASP A 61 -13.84 -2.62 -16.08
N PHE A 62 -13.47 -1.60 -15.31
CA PHE A 62 -12.94 -1.75 -13.97
C PHE A 62 -13.91 -1.18 -12.93
N LYS A 63 -14.01 -1.88 -11.80
CA LYS A 63 -14.73 -1.40 -10.62
C LYS A 63 -13.75 -1.13 -9.50
N ALA A 64 -13.94 -0.01 -8.79
CA ALA A 64 -13.01 0.41 -7.73
C ALA A 64 -12.96 -0.59 -6.57
N ASP A 65 -14.10 -1.21 -6.24
CA ASP A 65 -14.31 -2.17 -5.16
C ASP A 65 -13.87 -3.60 -5.49
N ALA A 66 -13.45 -3.87 -6.73
CA ALA A 66 -12.90 -5.17 -7.12
C ALA A 66 -11.49 -5.43 -6.53
N TYR A 67 -10.88 -4.44 -5.89
CA TYR A 67 -9.52 -4.47 -5.36
C TYR A 67 -9.53 -4.08 -3.89
N THR A 68 -8.59 -4.65 -3.12
CA THR A 68 -8.37 -4.27 -1.71
C THR A 68 -6.88 -3.98 -1.50
N PRO A 69 -6.51 -2.75 -1.09
CA PRO A 69 -7.34 -1.54 -1.07
C PRO A 69 -7.90 -1.17 -2.46
N TYR A 70 -8.90 -0.29 -2.50
CA TYR A 70 -9.59 0.07 -3.75
C TYR A 70 -8.62 0.64 -4.81
N ALA A 71 -8.95 0.45 -6.08
CA ALA A 71 -8.21 1.04 -7.19
C ALA A 71 -8.97 2.23 -7.77
N PHE A 72 -8.23 3.19 -8.31
CA PHE A 72 -8.78 4.33 -9.03
C PHE A 72 -8.11 4.50 -10.39
N ILE A 73 -8.85 5.09 -11.33
CA ILE A 73 -8.38 5.46 -12.66
C ILE A 73 -8.73 6.92 -12.88
N MET A 74 -7.75 7.72 -13.28
CA MET A 74 -7.84 9.16 -13.45
C MET A 74 -7.27 9.59 -14.79
N GLU A 75 -7.89 10.56 -15.43
CA GLU A 75 -7.31 11.25 -16.58
C GLU A 75 -6.19 12.18 -16.12
N GLN A 76 -5.25 12.50 -17.03
CA GLN A 76 -4.14 13.41 -16.70
C GLN A 76 -4.62 14.80 -16.23
N GLY A 77 -5.81 15.23 -16.64
CA GLY A 77 -6.44 16.49 -16.20
C GLY A 77 -7.08 16.46 -14.80
N GLY A 78 -7.03 15.32 -14.10
CA GLY A 78 -7.55 15.16 -12.74
C GLY A 78 -8.96 14.57 -12.65
N ASN A 79 -9.64 14.32 -13.77
CA ASN A 79 -10.97 13.73 -13.78
C ASN A 79 -10.91 12.24 -13.45
N LEU A 80 -11.64 11.83 -12.41
CA LEU A 80 -11.67 10.44 -11.94
C LEU A 80 -12.68 9.63 -12.76
N LEU A 81 -12.21 8.63 -13.49
CA LEU A 81 -13.06 7.71 -14.25
C LEU A 81 -13.57 6.57 -13.36
N VAL A 82 -12.70 6.06 -12.49
CA VAL A 82 -13.01 5.01 -11.53
C VAL A 82 -12.57 5.49 -10.15
N HIS A 83 -13.53 5.60 -9.24
CA HIS A 83 -13.31 5.87 -7.82
C HIS A 83 -14.57 5.47 -7.04
N PRO A 84 -14.49 4.95 -5.80
CA PRO A 84 -15.68 4.49 -5.07
C PRO A 84 -16.77 5.56 -4.89
N SER A 85 -16.37 6.82 -4.68
CA SER A 85 -17.28 7.93 -4.34
C SER A 85 -17.10 9.19 -5.18
N LEU A 86 -16.04 9.27 -5.99
CA LEU A 86 -15.64 10.50 -6.69
C LEU A 86 -15.58 10.30 -8.22
N ALA A 87 -16.09 9.19 -8.75
CA ALA A 87 -16.16 8.98 -10.18
C ALA A 87 -16.96 10.12 -10.85
N GLY A 88 -16.44 10.65 -11.96
CA GLY A 88 -16.95 11.82 -12.67
C GLY A 88 -16.59 13.18 -12.04
N GLN A 89 -15.81 13.20 -10.95
CA GLN A 89 -15.35 14.45 -10.33
C GLN A 89 -13.88 14.72 -10.66
N ASN A 90 -13.52 16.01 -10.71
CA ASN A 90 -12.14 16.42 -10.88
C ASN A 90 -11.42 16.50 -9.52
N LEU A 91 -10.41 15.66 -9.34
CA LEU A 91 -9.58 15.60 -8.14
C LEU A 91 -8.77 16.88 -7.93
N LYS A 92 -8.34 17.56 -9.00
CA LYS A 92 -7.60 18.82 -8.91
C LYS A 92 -8.43 19.91 -8.20
N ASP A 93 -9.72 19.95 -8.50
CA ASP A 93 -10.64 20.94 -7.92
C ASP A 93 -11.04 20.58 -6.48
N LYS A 94 -11.09 19.28 -6.17
CA LYS A 94 -11.49 18.77 -4.84
C LYS A 94 -10.33 18.72 -3.85
N ALA A 95 -9.14 18.41 -4.33
CA ALA A 95 -7.96 18.13 -3.53
C ALA A 95 -6.68 18.30 -4.35
N ALA A 96 -6.35 19.55 -4.67
CA ALA A 96 -5.15 19.90 -5.45
C ALA A 96 -3.85 19.22 -4.94
N PRO A 97 -3.55 19.17 -3.61
CA PRO A 97 -2.33 18.52 -3.12
C PRO A 97 -2.27 17.02 -3.44
N VAL A 98 -3.43 16.36 -3.43
CA VAL A 98 -3.54 14.92 -3.70
C VAL A 98 -3.38 14.67 -5.19
N TYR A 99 -4.03 15.48 -6.02
CA TYR A 99 -3.82 15.49 -7.47
C TYR A 99 -2.34 15.69 -7.83
N GLU A 100 -1.66 16.68 -7.23
CA GLU A 100 -0.24 16.95 -7.48
C GLU A 100 0.67 15.78 -7.09
N ALA A 101 0.32 15.04 -6.04
CA ALA A 101 1.04 13.84 -5.66
C ALA A 101 0.84 12.72 -6.69
N VAL A 102 -0.41 12.37 -7.03
CA VAL A 102 -0.71 11.27 -7.95
C VAL A 102 -0.36 11.58 -9.41
N ALA A 103 -0.34 12.86 -9.81
CA ALA A 103 0.07 13.31 -11.14
C ALA A 103 1.56 13.06 -11.44
N LYS A 104 2.37 12.76 -10.42
CA LYS A 104 3.78 12.34 -10.57
C LYS A 104 3.93 10.90 -11.06
N ALA A 105 2.83 10.21 -11.35
CA ALA A 105 2.84 8.85 -11.87
C ALA A 105 3.75 8.70 -13.10
N THR A 106 4.57 7.66 -13.08
CA THR A 106 5.48 7.30 -14.17
C THR A 106 5.01 6.03 -14.88
N PRO A 107 5.48 5.75 -16.11
CA PRO A 107 5.22 4.48 -16.79
C PRO A 107 5.72 3.25 -16.01
N GLU A 108 6.79 3.40 -15.25
CA GLU A 108 7.35 2.34 -14.40
C GLU A 108 6.51 2.14 -13.14
N GLY A 109 5.78 3.17 -12.73
CA GLY A 109 5.01 3.25 -11.50
C GLY A 109 5.86 3.70 -10.32
N VAL A 110 5.25 4.45 -9.40
CA VAL A 110 5.94 5.11 -8.29
C VAL A 110 5.04 5.14 -7.06
N TRP A 111 5.65 5.02 -5.87
CA TRP A 111 4.97 5.24 -4.61
C TRP A 111 4.93 6.74 -4.29
N VAL A 112 3.75 7.25 -3.96
CA VAL A 112 3.53 8.64 -3.58
C VAL A 112 2.81 8.71 -2.25
N ASP A 113 3.23 9.68 -1.45
CA ASP A 113 2.68 9.94 -0.13
C ASP A 113 1.94 11.27 -0.16
N TYR A 114 0.76 11.30 0.44
CA TYR A 114 -0.05 12.51 0.58
C TYR A 114 -0.98 12.40 1.78
N GLU A 115 -1.54 13.54 2.20
CA GLU A 115 -2.57 13.56 3.24
C GLU A 115 -3.96 13.59 2.59
N TRP A 116 -4.86 12.75 3.09
CA TRP A 116 -6.27 12.71 2.68
C TRP A 116 -7.15 12.71 3.92
N GLN A 117 -8.01 13.74 4.06
CA GLN A 117 -8.93 13.87 5.20
C GLN A 117 -8.23 13.76 6.58
N GLY A 118 -7.02 14.29 6.71
CA GLY A 118 -6.23 14.24 7.95
C GLY A 118 -5.48 12.94 8.20
N ALA A 119 -5.57 11.95 7.30
CA ALA A 119 -4.82 10.70 7.38
C ALA A 119 -3.70 10.65 6.32
N LYS A 120 -2.55 10.09 6.68
CA LYS A 120 -1.46 9.87 5.74
C LYS A 120 -1.77 8.66 4.85
N LYS A 121 -1.66 8.84 3.54
CA LYS A 121 -1.91 7.82 2.53
C LYS A 121 -0.64 7.50 1.77
N HIS A 122 -0.47 6.22 1.48
CA HIS A 122 0.61 5.65 0.67
C HIS A 122 -0.02 4.99 -0.56
N SER A 123 0.18 5.57 -1.74
CA SER A 123 -0.39 5.04 -2.98
C SER A 123 0.68 4.68 -3.99
N TYR A 124 0.53 3.53 -4.63
CA TYR A 124 1.28 3.22 -5.84
C TYR A 124 0.49 3.73 -7.02
N VAL A 125 1.12 4.54 -7.87
CA VAL A 125 0.51 5.15 -9.04
C VAL A 125 1.35 4.89 -10.29
N LYS A 126 0.68 4.62 -11.41
CA LYS A 126 1.31 4.29 -12.68
C LYS A 126 0.60 4.98 -13.83
N LYS A 127 1.39 5.47 -14.78
CA LYS A 127 0.91 6.09 -16.01
C LYS A 127 0.84 5.06 -17.13
N THR A 128 -0.32 4.95 -17.77
CA THR A 128 -0.55 4.13 -18.97
C THR A 128 0.00 4.81 -20.22
N LYS A 129 0.11 4.07 -21.33
CA LYS A 129 0.52 4.63 -22.64
C LYS A 129 -0.47 5.66 -23.17
N ALA A 130 -1.76 5.48 -22.85
CA ALA A 130 -2.83 6.43 -23.20
C ALA A 130 -2.85 7.68 -22.31
N GLY A 131 -1.97 7.77 -21.31
CA GLY A 131 -1.86 8.93 -20.43
C GLY A 131 -2.81 8.91 -19.23
N LEU A 132 -3.58 7.84 -19.04
CA LEU A 132 -4.35 7.61 -17.81
C LEU A 132 -3.43 7.27 -16.65
N ILE A 133 -3.82 7.69 -15.45
CA ILE A 133 -3.15 7.40 -14.19
C ILE A 133 -3.99 6.38 -13.44
N VAL A 134 -3.38 5.25 -13.10
CA VAL A 134 -3.99 4.20 -12.29
C VAL A 134 -3.32 4.21 -10.93
N GLY A 135 -4.07 4.07 -9.85
CA GLY A 135 -3.48 3.97 -8.53
C GLY A 135 -4.30 3.19 -7.52
N SER A 136 -3.63 2.78 -6.45
CA SER A 136 -4.23 2.16 -5.28
C SER A 136 -3.31 2.36 -4.08
N GLY A 137 -3.86 2.41 -2.88
CA GLY A 137 -3.09 2.75 -1.68
C GLY A 137 -3.81 2.50 -0.37
N TYR A 138 -3.03 2.47 0.70
CA TYR A 138 -3.52 2.31 2.08
C TYR A 138 -3.25 3.58 2.89
N SER A 139 -3.89 3.71 4.05
CA SER A 139 -3.54 4.73 5.04
C SER A 139 -2.82 4.11 6.23
N ASP A 140 -1.99 4.93 6.87
CA ASP A 140 -1.42 4.64 8.19
C ASP A 140 -2.50 4.56 9.29
#